data_AF-A0A2K2D8M5-F1
#
_entry.id   AF-A0A2K2D8M5-F1
#
_cell.length_a   1.000
_cell.length_b   1.000
_cell.length_c   1.000
_cell.angle_alpha   90.00
_cell.angle_beta   90.00
_cell.angle_gamma   90.00
#
_symmetry.space_group_name_H-M   'P 1'
#
loop_
_entity.id
_entity.type
_entity.pdbx_description
1 polymer ?
#
loop_
_entity_poly.entity_id
_entity_poly.type
_entity_poly.pdbx_seq_one_letter_code
_entity_poly.pdbx_strand_id
1 'polypeptide(L)'
;MKCKFFMWLVVHGHCLTADNLAQHESCTHLFVHCRFTQQVWHRLRLWSGSNFPIPGSIFRGTEDWWLEARKRAPKNLRRDFDTFAVLVHWRIWKERNARIFQQDPSPATRVFELIVEDLRSWRAAGSVDVI
;
A
#
# COMPACT_ATOMS: atom_id res chain seq x y z
N MET A 1 -1.54 -12.99 -9.39
CA MET A 1 -2.11 -12.28 -10.57
C MET A 1 -3.03 -11.11 -10.21
N LYS A 2 -3.86 -11.16 -9.15
CA LYS A 2 -4.83 -10.09 -8.80
C LYS A 2 -4.20 -8.72 -8.45
N CYS A 3 -2.99 -8.70 -7.88
CA CYS A 3 -2.34 -7.49 -7.40
C CYS A 3 -1.73 -6.60 -8.50
N LYS A 4 -1.28 -7.17 -9.63
CA LYS A 4 -0.75 -6.39 -10.76
C LYS A 4 -1.88 -5.68 -11.54
N PHE A 5 -3.01 -6.35 -11.68
CA PHE A 5 -4.21 -5.78 -12.32
C PHE A 5 -4.78 -4.62 -11.50
N PHE A 6 -4.80 -4.77 -10.17
CA PHE A 6 -5.18 -3.71 -9.25
C PHE A 6 -4.30 -2.46 -9.39
N MET A 7 -2.97 -2.61 -9.50
CA MET A 7 -2.07 -1.47 -9.67
C MET A 7 -2.32 -0.72 -10.98
N TRP A 8 -2.55 -1.44 -12.07
CA TRP A 8 -2.88 -0.86 -13.35
C TRP A 8 -4.16 0.00 -13.23
N LEU A 9 -5.19 -0.52 -12.56
CA LEU A 9 -6.41 0.25 -12.29
C LEU A 9 -6.17 1.48 -11.41
N VAL A 10 -5.35 1.38 -10.36
CA VAL A 10 -5.00 2.52 -9.48
C VAL A 10 -4.23 3.60 -10.24
N VAL A 11 -3.26 3.22 -11.08
CA VAL A 11 -2.46 4.16 -11.88
C VAL A 11 -3.33 4.88 -12.92
N HIS A 12 -4.30 4.20 -13.52
CA HIS A 12 -5.19 4.80 -14.51
C HIS A 12 -6.49 5.40 -13.93
N GLY A 13 -6.62 5.50 -12.60
CA GLY A 13 -7.84 6.03 -11.97
C GLY A 13 -9.10 5.18 -12.22
N HIS A 14 -8.93 3.97 -12.72
CA HIS A 14 -9.98 2.99 -12.99
C HIS A 14 -10.12 1.97 -11.86
N CYS A 15 -9.58 2.25 -10.68
CA CYS A 15 -9.84 1.44 -9.51
C CYS A 15 -11.34 1.53 -9.19
N LEU A 16 -12.12 0.60 -9.76
CA LEU A 16 -13.55 0.46 -9.55
C LEU A 16 -13.79 0.00 -8.11
N THR A 17 -13.68 0.95 -7.19
CA THR A 17 -14.12 0.77 -5.82
C THR A 17 -14.93 1.93 -5.32
N ALA A 18 -15.43 1.74 -4.09
CA ALA A 18 -16.16 2.67 -3.23
C ALA A 18 -15.89 4.17 -3.46
N ASP A 19 -14.69 4.55 -3.91
CA ASP A 19 -14.29 5.84 -4.46
C ASP A 19 -15.42 6.54 -5.25
N ASN A 20 -16.15 5.79 -6.10
CA ASN A 20 -17.27 6.33 -6.89
C ASN A 20 -18.67 6.19 -6.26
N LEU A 21 -18.88 5.33 -5.24
CA LEU A 21 -20.23 4.97 -4.80
C LEU A 21 -20.62 5.40 -3.38
N ALA A 22 -19.69 5.79 -2.50
CA ALA A 22 -20.06 6.02 -1.09
C ALA A 22 -19.48 7.25 -0.38
N GLN A 23 -18.27 7.74 -0.71
CA GLN A 23 -17.59 8.76 0.14
C GLN A 23 -16.78 9.86 -0.57
N HIS A 24 -16.82 10.01 -1.91
CA HIS A 24 -15.99 11.00 -2.62
C HIS A 24 -14.49 10.92 -2.28
N GLU A 25 -13.99 9.74 -1.88
CA GLU A 25 -12.58 9.54 -1.56
C GLU A 25 -11.82 9.14 -2.82
N SER A 26 -10.82 9.93 -3.22
CA SER A 26 -9.98 9.59 -4.38
C SER A 26 -8.90 8.58 -4.01
N CYS A 27 -8.40 7.82 -4.99
CA CYS A 27 -7.22 6.97 -4.84
C CYS A 27 -6.02 7.73 -4.24
N THR A 28 -5.79 8.98 -4.65
CA THR A 28 -4.74 9.84 -4.10
C THR A 28 -4.97 10.11 -2.61
N HIS A 29 -6.21 10.42 -2.21
CA HIS A 29 -6.50 10.58 -0.79
C HIS A 29 -6.26 9.26 -0.05
N LEU A 30 -6.86 8.15 -0.50
CA LEU A 30 -6.74 6.85 0.17
C LEU A 30 -5.29 6.40 0.33
N PHE A 31 -4.49 6.44 -0.74
CA PHE A 31 -3.14 5.86 -0.74
C PHE A 31 -2.03 6.82 -0.36
N VAL A 32 -2.28 8.14 -0.36
CA VAL A 32 -1.25 9.13 -0.07
C VAL A 32 -1.61 10.02 1.12
N HIS A 33 -2.74 10.70 1.05
CA HIS A 33 -3.06 11.75 2.02
C HIS A 33 -3.78 11.22 3.27
N CYS A 34 -4.29 9.98 3.23
CA CYS A 34 -5.01 9.38 4.33
C CYS A 34 -4.09 9.09 5.52
N ARG A 35 -4.50 9.56 6.71
CA ARG A 35 -3.79 9.30 7.98
C ARG A 35 -3.69 7.82 8.30
N PHE A 36 -4.69 7.02 7.93
CA PHE A 36 -4.65 5.57 8.11
C PHE A 36 -3.49 4.94 7.33
N THR A 37 -3.35 5.33 6.07
CA THR A 37 -2.28 4.88 5.18
C THR A 37 -0.90 5.28 5.70
N GLN A 38 -0.74 6.54 6.10
CA GLN A 38 0.49 7.03 6.74
C GLN A 38 0.89 6.22 7.97
N GLN A 39 -0.10 5.86 8.80
CA GLN A 39 0.10 5.05 9.99
C GLN A 39 0.55 3.61 9.68
N VAL A 40 0.03 2.99 8.62
CA VAL A 40 0.48 1.66 8.17
C VAL A 40 1.93 1.74 7.66
N TRP A 41 2.21 2.70 6.79
CA TRP A 41 3.56 2.90 6.25
C TRP A 41 4.61 3.23 7.31
N HIS A 42 4.27 4.03 8.32
CA HIS A 42 5.16 4.31 9.45
C HIS A 42 5.53 3.04 10.22
N ARG A 43 4.55 2.18 10.51
CA ARG A 43 4.81 0.89 11.19
C ARG A 43 5.70 -0.02 10.36
N LEU A 44 5.46 -0.10 9.05
CA LEU A 44 6.29 -0.87 8.14
C LEU A 44 7.72 -0.34 8.08
N ARG A 45 7.91 0.98 8.09
CA ARG A 45 9.24 1.61 8.12
C ARG A 45 10.01 1.24 9.38
N LEU A 46 9.35 1.32 10.55
CA LEU A 46 9.94 0.92 11.83
C LEU A 46 10.28 -0.57 11.86
N TRP A 47 9.34 -1.43 11.45
CA TRP A 47 9.52 -2.87 11.45
C TRP A 47 10.65 -3.34 10.52
N SER A 48 10.76 -2.72 9.34
CA SER A 48 11.77 -3.08 8.34
C SER A 48 13.16 -2.50 8.59
N GLY A 49 13.27 -1.48 9.46
CA GLY A 49 14.48 -0.67 9.57
C GLY A 49 14.85 0.11 8.30
N SER A 50 14.02 0.07 7.26
CA SER A 50 14.32 0.66 5.95
C SER A 50 13.85 2.11 5.88
N ASN A 51 14.68 3.00 5.34
CA ASN A 51 14.41 4.43 5.32
C ASN A 51 13.65 4.94 4.07
N PHE A 52 12.57 4.27 3.69
CA PHE A 52 11.73 4.72 2.57
C PHE A 52 10.81 5.89 2.96
N PRO A 53 10.41 6.76 2.01
CA PRO A 53 9.49 7.86 2.29
C PRO A 53 8.12 7.30 2.63
N ILE A 54 7.50 7.84 3.69
CA ILE A 54 6.11 7.59 4.01
C ILE A 54 5.26 8.49 3.10
N PRO A 55 4.20 7.98 2.45
CA PRO A 55 3.30 8.81 1.66
C PRO A 55 2.66 9.92 2.52
N GLY A 56 2.33 11.06 1.94
CA GLY A 56 1.83 12.21 2.69
C GLY A 56 1.54 13.42 1.80
N SER A 57 1.13 14.53 2.41
CA SER A 57 0.70 15.75 1.71
C SER A 57 1.76 16.39 0.81
N ILE A 58 3.04 16.04 1.01
CA ILE A 58 4.15 16.52 0.16
C ILE A 58 4.11 15.94 -1.26
N PHE A 59 3.39 14.84 -1.47
CA PHE A 59 3.29 14.17 -2.77
C PHE A 59 1.95 14.49 -3.44
N ARG A 60 2.00 14.73 -4.76
CA ARG A 60 0.80 15.06 -5.55
C ARG A 60 -0.13 13.87 -5.76
N GLY A 61 0.40 12.65 -5.72
CA GLY A 61 -0.35 11.44 -6.00
C GLY A 61 0.46 10.18 -5.74
N THR A 62 -0.19 9.03 -5.91
CA THR A 62 0.39 7.71 -5.64
C THR A 62 1.63 7.46 -6.50
N GLU A 63 1.59 7.86 -7.78
CA GLU A 63 2.73 7.73 -8.69
C GLU A 63 3.93 8.57 -8.25
N ASP A 64 3.70 9.83 -7.88
CA ASP A 64 4.74 10.75 -7.42
C ASP A 64 5.47 10.20 -6.18
N TRP A 65 4.72 9.76 -5.18
CA TRP A 65 5.28 9.10 -4.00
C TRP A 65 6.03 7.82 -4.35
N TRP A 66 5.46 6.96 -5.21
CA TRP A 66 6.05 5.68 -5.55
C TRP A 66 7.39 5.85 -6.25
N LEU A 67 7.47 6.73 -7.25
CA LEU A 67 8.71 7.00 -7.96
C LEU A 67 9.82 7.48 -7.02
N GLU A 68 9.50 8.37 -6.07
CA GLU A 68 10.46 8.82 -5.06
C GLU A 68 10.86 7.71 -4.09
N ALA A 69 9.92 6.87 -3.65
CA ALA A 69 10.22 5.75 -2.77
C ALA A 69 11.11 4.71 -3.45
N ARG A 70 10.81 4.39 -4.71
CA ARG A 70 11.55 3.44 -5.55
C ARG A 70 12.97 3.91 -5.84
N LYS A 71 13.20 5.23 -6.00
CA LYS A 71 14.54 5.80 -6.17
C LYS A 71 15.45 5.51 -4.97
N ARG A 72 14.91 5.48 -3.75
CA ARG A 72 15.65 5.19 -2.52
C ARG A 72 15.97 3.71 -2.32
N ALA A 73 15.24 2.81 -2.99
CA ALA A 73 15.54 1.39 -2.96
C ALA A 73 16.80 1.06 -3.80
N PRO A 74 17.71 0.20 -3.29
CA PRO A 74 18.81 -0.35 -4.08
C PRO A 74 18.33 -0.95 -5.40
N LYS A 75 19.10 -0.80 -6.47
CA LYS A 75 18.66 -1.20 -7.83
C LYS A 75 18.16 -2.65 -7.90
N ASN A 76 18.85 -3.58 -7.24
CA ASN A 76 18.49 -4.99 -7.16
C ASN A 76 17.19 -5.26 -6.38
N LEU A 77 16.79 -4.36 -5.46
CA LEU A 77 15.59 -4.49 -4.64
C LEU A 77 14.40 -3.67 -5.14
N ARG A 78 14.51 -2.95 -6.27
CA ARG A 78 13.43 -2.09 -6.77
C ARG A 78 12.17 -2.88 -7.14
N ARG A 79 12.31 -4.01 -7.82
CA ARG A 79 11.19 -4.88 -8.20
C ARG A 79 10.47 -5.43 -6.96
N ASP A 80 11.27 -5.73 -5.97
CA ASP A 80 10.88 -6.29 -4.68
C ASP A 80 10.14 -5.23 -3.85
N PHE A 81 10.63 -3.99 -3.85
CA PHE A 81 9.92 -2.81 -3.33
C PHE A 81 8.61 -2.54 -4.08
N ASP A 82 8.59 -2.61 -5.41
CA ASP A 82 7.38 -2.41 -6.19
C ASP A 82 6.31 -3.44 -5.79
N THR A 83 6.70 -4.70 -5.63
CA THR A 83 5.80 -5.78 -5.19
C THR A 83 5.31 -5.58 -3.76
N PHE A 84 6.18 -5.12 -2.87
CA PHE A 84 5.81 -4.74 -1.50
C PHE A 84 4.82 -3.57 -1.48
N ALA A 85 5.08 -2.49 -2.23
CA ALA A 85 4.18 -1.35 -2.31
C ALA A 85 2.79 -1.76 -2.82
N VAL A 86 2.73 -2.61 -3.84
CA VAL A 86 1.49 -3.20 -4.33
C VAL A 86 0.72 -3.90 -3.22
N LEU A 87 1.39 -4.74 -2.43
CA LEU A 87 0.77 -5.48 -1.32
C LEU A 87 0.17 -4.54 -0.28
N VAL A 88 0.91 -3.51 0.11
CA VAL A 88 0.47 -2.53 1.10
C VAL A 88 -0.77 -1.79 0.63
N HIS A 89 -0.76 -1.30 -0.62
CA HIS A 89 -1.90 -0.62 -1.22
C HIS A 89 -3.13 -1.55 -1.29
N TRP A 90 -2.93 -2.80 -1.70
CA TRP A 90 -4.00 -3.80 -1.73
C TRP A 90 -4.61 -4.05 -0.34
N ARG A 91 -3.78 -4.16 0.71
CA ARG A 91 -4.25 -4.39 2.08
C ARG A 91 -5.01 -3.19 2.64
N ILE A 92 -4.54 -1.97 2.37
CA ILE A 92 -5.24 -0.72 2.72
C ILE A 92 -6.59 -0.63 2.00
N TRP A 93 -6.61 -0.92 0.70
CA TRP A 93 -7.83 -0.91 -0.09
C TRP A 93 -8.86 -1.93 0.42
N LYS A 94 -8.43 -3.15 0.77
CA LYS A 94 -9.32 -4.16 1.36
C LYS A 94 -9.91 -3.68 2.69
N GLU A 95 -9.10 -3.07 3.54
CA GLU A 95 -9.58 -2.49 4.79
C GLU A 95 -10.63 -1.41 4.54
N ARG A 96 -10.36 -0.48 3.60
CA ARG A 96 -11.30 0.60 3.29
C ARG A 96 -12.63 0.07 2.79
N ASN A 97 -12.61 -0.95 1.93
CA ASN A 97 -13.83 -1.60 1.45
C ASN A 97 -14.59 -2.31 2.58
N ALA A 98 -13.91 -3.06 3.45
CA ALA A 98 -14.55 -3.71 4.59
C ALA A 98 -15.19 -2.67 5.52
N ARG A 99 -14.49 -1.58 5.81
CA ARG A 99 -15.00 -0.45 6.61
C ARG A 99 -16.26 0.16 6.01
N ILE A 100 -16.29 0.42 4.70
CA ILE A 100 -17.41 1.10 4.04
C ILE A 100 -18.60 0.15 3.82
N PHE A 101 -18.35 -1.05 3.28
CA PHE A 101 -19.43 -1.94 2.83
C PHE A 101 -19.87 -2.97 3.86
N GLN A 102 -18.98 -3.35 4.79
CA GLN A 102 -19.24 -4.39 5.79
C GLN A 102 -19.33 -3.80 7.20
N GLN A 103 -19.09 -2.49 7.36
CA GLN A 103 -19.04 -1.81 8.67
C GLN A 103 -18.06 -2.49 9.65
N ASP A 104 -16.98 -3.06 9.12
CA ASP A 104 -15.95 -3.79 9.87
C ASP A 104 -14.61 -3.03 9.84
N PRO A 105 -14.44 -1.98 10.66
CA PRO A 105 -13.23 -1.19 10.70
C PRO A 105 -12.10 -1.93 11.41
N SER A 106 -10.97 -2.10 10.72
CA SER A 106 -9.74 -2.61 11.35
C SER A 106 -8.79 -1.47 11.73
N PRO A 107 -8.07 -1.55 12.87
CA PRO A 107 -7.02 -0.59 13.18
C PRO A 107 -5.79 -0.79 12.27
N ALA A 108 -4.98 0.25 12.13
CA ALA A 108 -3.76 0.20 11.31
C ALA A 108 -2.75 -0.88 11.77
N THR A 109 -2.77 -1.22 13.07
CA THR A 109 -1.97 -2.34 13.62
C THR A 109 -2.38 -3.68 13.00
N ARG A 110 -3.68 -3.93 12.85
CA ARG A 110 -4.17 -5.19 12.26
C ARG A 110 -3.81 -5.30 10.78
N VAL A 111 -3.93 -4.20 10.03
CA VAL A 111 -3.51 -4.18 8.61
C VAL A 111 -1.99 -4.38 8.47
N PHE A 112 -1.21 -3.77 9.37
CA PHE A 112 0.23 -4.00 9.44
C PHE A 112 0.58 -5.47 9.69
N GLU A 113 -0.05 -6.13 10.68
CA GLU A 113 0.17 -7.55 10.98
C GLU A 113 -0.10 -8.43 9.76
N LEU A 114 -1.23 -8.21 9.08
CA LEU A 114 -1.60 -8.94 7.87
C LEU A 114 -0.58 -8.78 6.74
N ILE A 115 0.02 -7.58 6.59
CA ILE A 115 1.08 -7.34 5.61
C ILE A 115 2.35 -8.11 5.99
N VAL A 116 2.73 -8.12 7.27
CA VAL A 116 3.91 -8.87 7.74
C VAL A 116 3.71 -10.38 7.57
N GLU A 117 2.52 -10.90 7.85
CA GLU A 117 2.16 -12.30 7.61
C GLU A 117 2.28 -12.68 6.13
N ASP A 118 1.78 -11.83 5.22
CA ASP A 118 1.92 -12.05 3.78
C ASP A 118 3.39 -12.05 3.35
N LEU A 119 4.19 -11.10 3.84
CA LEU A 119 5.61 -11.01 3.51
C LEU A 119 6.39 -12.23 4.01
N ARG A 120 6.12 -12.71 5.23
CA ARG A 120 6.71 -13.94 5.77
C ARG A 120 6.35 -15.15 4.91
N SER A 121 5.09 -15.23 4.49
CA SER A 121 4.60 -16.31 3.62
C SER A 121 5.29 -16.26 2.25
N TRP A 122 5.50 -15.08 1.68
CA TRP A 122 6.19 -14.93 0.39
C TRP A 122 7.67 -15.27 0.48
N ARG A 123 8.34 -14.93 1.59
CA ARG A 123 9.73 -15.32 1.85
C ARG A 123 9.86 -16.84 1.97
N ALA A 124 8.96 -17.49 2.72
CA ALA A 124 8.95 -18.95 2.84
C ALA A 124 8.75 -19.65 1.49
N ALA A 125 8.03 -19.01 0.56
CA ALA A 125 7.79 -19.50 -0.80
C ALA A 125 8.86 -19.05 -1.82
N GLY A 126 9.93 -18.36 -1.40
CA GLY A 126 11.00 -17.87 -2.30
C GLY A 126 10.56 -16.82 -3.34
N SER A 127 9.44 -16.12 -3.09
CA SER A 127 8.82 -15.20 -4.07
C SER A 127 9.31 -13.76 -3.97
N VAL A 128 9.99 -13.39 -2.88
CA VAL A 128 10.63 -12.08 -2.66
C VAL A 128 11.76 -12.25 -1.64
N ASP A 129 12.84 -11.51 -1.85
CA ASP A 129 13.97 -11.46 -0.92
C ASP A 129 13.84 -10.27 0.07
N VAL A 130 12.62 -9.75 0.25
CA VAL A 130 12.39 -8.42 0.84
C VAL A 130 12.59 -8.41 2.36
N ILE A 131 13.52 -7.52 2.76
CA ILE A 131 13.98 -6.99 4.07
C ILE A 131 14.97 -7.85 4.85
#